data_AF-A0A0F8YWB9-F1
#
_entry.id   AF-A0A0F8YWB9-F1
#
_cell.length_a   1.000
_cell.length_b   1.000
_cell.length_c   1.000
_cell.angle_alpha   90.00
_cell.angle_beta   90.00
_cell.angle_gamma   90.00
#
_symmetry.space_group_name_H-M   'P 1'
#
loop_
_entity.id
_entity.type
_entity.pdbx_description
1 polymer ?
#
loop_
_entity_poly.entity_id
_entity_poly.type
_entity_poly.pdbx_seq_one_letter_code
_entity_poly.pdbx_strand_id
1 'polypeptide(L)'
;GIKGVNLIPANVWNELDNNLEQILIIKEKLGLFIEKKSTNNFLEFWERFRRKLQTHAETHRAECTFKCISEGSKILMSDWTTKNIENVLVGEEILGVKKTTKGQYGGYEIVKQKVLNKNFSGIKEVIKISTQNKSLLLTPDHKILTNTKCKRSTVLFRDAENSFGNKVALFDSINNLEEYYKGCLIGLIDSDGHKSFPKDSKHLNWKFTPLYSVYQSVDKESVEFLLDYFNIKYSKHERIHGYSKKPCSVYYISSKYTRTIDKFKKELFNSSDSLFGYITGFYIGDGSYSGYKIYIDQSMTKNENKCLFLEKIFKTLNLEYTVNYYTDYKFNRKMVKYGIRDID
;
A
#
# COMPACT_ATOMS: atom_id res chain seq x y z
N GLY A 1 -1.53 -67.28 3.07
CA GLY A 1 -2.03 -65.96 3.51
C GLY A 1 -1.05 -64.89 3.09
N ILE A 2 -1.36 -64.13 2.05
CA ILE A 2 -0.56 -62.98 1.63
C ILE A 2 -1.17 -61.75 2.30
N LYS A 3 -0.46 -61.22 3.30
CA LYS A 3 -0.80 -59.99 4.02
C LYS A 3 -0.30 -58.79 3.21
N GLY A 4 -1.17 -57.78 3.10
CA GLY A 4 -0.78 -56.37 3.08
C GLY A 4 -0.40 -55.77 1.73
N VAL A 5 -1.39 -55.53 0.86
CA VAL A 5 -1.25 -54.47 -0.16
C VAL A 5 -1.73 -53.18 0.50
N ASN A 6 -0.81 -52.28 0.82
CA ASN A 6 -1.15 -50.93 1.26
C ASN A 6 -1.83 -50.22 0.09
N LEU A 7 -3.10 -49.89 0.25
CA LEU A 7 -3.85 -49.08 -0.69
C LEU A 7 -3.26 -47.67 -0.70
N ILE A 8 -2.80 -47.23 -1.88
CA ILE A 8 -2.33 -45.87 -2.09
C ILE A 8 -3.51 -44.91 -1.78
N PRO A 9 -3.31 -43.88 -0.93
CA PRO A 9 -4.36 -42.93 -0.56
C PRO A 9 -5.01 -42.26 -1.78
N ALA A 10 -6.34 -42.10 -1.76
CA ALA A 10 -7.13 -41.59 -2.89
C ALA A 10 -6.71 -40.19 -3.37
N ASN A 11 -6.15 -39.35 -2.50
CA ASN A 11 -5.60 -38.05 -2.89
C ASN A 11 -4.36 -38.16 -3.77
N VAL A 12 -3.53 -39.19 -3.59
CA VAL A 12 -2.34 -39.46 -4.43
C VAL A 12 -2.79 -39.92 -5.83
N TRP A 13 -3.87 -40.69 -5.93
CA TRP A 13 -4.47 -41.06 -7.22
C TRP A 13 -5.02 -39.85 -7.98
N ASN A 14 -5.76 -38.96 -7.31
CA ASN A 14 -6.28 -37.75 -7.94
C ASN A 14 -5.17 -36.78 -8.40
N GLU A 15 -4.07 -36.71 -7.65
CA GLU A 15 -2.90 -35.90 -8.02
C GLU A 15 -2.12 -36.55 -9.17
N LEU A 16 -2.02 -37.88 -9.20
CA LEU A 16 -1.46 -38.63 -10.33
C LEU A 16 -2.30 -38.49 -11.59
N ASP A 17 -3.63 -38.54 -11.50
CA ASP A 17 -4.55 -38.41 -12.64
C ASP A 17 -4.54 -36.99 -13.23
N ASN A 18 -4.56 -35.95 -12.38
CA ASN A 18 -4.41 -34.56 -12.84
C ASN A 18 -3.04 -34.33 -13.51
N ASN A 19 -1.98 -34.93 -12.96
CA ASN A 19 -0.67 -34.90 -13.59
C ASN A 19 -0.65 -35.72 -14.89
N LEU A 20 -1.38 -36.83 -14.97
CA LEU A 20 -1.48 -37.66 -16.17
C LEU A 20 -2.13 -36.89 -17.32
N GLU A 21 -3.21 -36.16 -17.04
CA GLU A 21 -3.91 -35.33 -18.02
C GLU A 21 -3.02 -34.19 -18.53
N GLN A 22 -2.32 -33.50 -17.63
CA GLN A 22 -1.32 -32.49 -18.01
C GLN A 22 -0.16 -33.09 -18.83
N ILE A 23 0.32 -34.28 -18.45
CA ILE A 23 1.35 -35.02 -19.18
C ILE A 23 0.84 -35.44 -20.57
N LEU A 24 -0.43 -35.82 -20.72
CA LEU A 24 -1.04 -36.18 -22.01
C LEU A 24 -1.18 -34.96 -22.93
N ILE A 25 -1.59 -33.81 -22.40
CA ILE A 25 -1.64 -32.53 -23.13
C ILE A 25 -0.23 -32.12 -23.58
N ILE A 26 0.79 -32.28 -22.72
CA ILE A 26 2.19 -32.01 -23.06
C ILE A 26 2.71 -32.99 -24.11
N LYS A 27 2.36 -34.29 -24.01
CA LYS A 27 2.71 -35.31 -25.02
C LYS A 27 2.15 -34.96 -26.40
N GLU A 28 0.89 -34.53 -26.46
CA GLU A 28 0.25 -34.10 -27.70
C GLU A 28 0.96 -32.89 -28.31
N LYS A 29 1.20 -31.84 -27.50
CA LYS A 29 1.91 -30.63 -27.93
C LYS A 29 3.35 -30.89 -28.39
N LEU A 30 4.02 -31.89 -27.81
CA LEU A 30 5.40 -32.27 -28.19
C LEU A 30 5.47 -33.32 -29.31
N GLY A 31 4.33 -33.73 -29.89
CA GLY A 31 4.26 -34.76 -30.93
C GLY A 31 4.84 -36.09 -30.47
N LEU A 32 4.52 -36.52 -29.25
CA LEU A 32 4.96 -37.77 -28.64
C LEU A 32 3.80 -38.77 -28.62
N PHE A 33 3.35 -39.19 -29.81
CA PHE A 33 2.43 -40.31 -29.92
C PHE A 33 3.17 -41.63 -29.70
N ILE A 34 2.61 -42.46 -28.83
CA ILE A 34 3.08 -43.84 -28.61
C ILE A 34 2.59 -44.64 -29.81
N GLU A 35 3.49 -44.94 -30.76
CA GLU A 35 3.24 -46.07 -31.65
C GLU A 35 3.05 -47.31 -30.77
N LYS A 36 1.90 -47.97 -30.90
CA LYS A 36 1.37 -49.03 -30.01
C LYS A 36 2.24 -50.28 -29.88
N LYS A 37 3.50 -50.29 -30.31
CA LYS A 37 4.38 -51.46 -30.31
C LYS A 37 5.81 -51.11 -29.90
N SER A 38 6.04 -50.99 -28.60
CA SER A 38 7.30 -51.39 -27.95
C SER A 38 7.20 -51.13 -26.45
N THR A 39 7.06 -52.18 -25.65
CA THR A 39 7.18 -52.15 -24.18
C THR A 39 8.62 -52.11 -23.70
N ASN A 40 9.60 -52.04 -24.60
CA ASN A 40 11.00 -52.10 -24.19
C ASN A 40 11.56 -50.70 -24.06
N ASN A 41 11.50 -50.26 -22.80
CA ASN A 41 12.35 -49.27 -22.14
C ASN A 41 11.66 -47.94 -21.81
N PHE A 42 10.85 -47.98 -20.75
CA PHE A 42 10.28 -46.80 -20.09
C PHE A 42 11.34 -45.71 -19.78
N LEU A 43 12.58 -46.10 -19.50
CA LEU A 43 13.71 -45.17 -19.32
C LEU A 43 14.07 -44.44 -20.62
N GLU A 44 14.11 -45.12 -21.76
CA GLU A 44 14.34 -44.48 -23.07
C GLU A 44 13.21 -43.52 -23.43
N PHE A 45 11.96 -43.87 -23.08
CA PHE A 45 10.83 -42.96 -23.23
C PHE A 45 11.03 -41.68 -22.40
N TRP A 46 11.40 -41.80 -21.12
CA TRP A 46 11.63 -40.64 -20.26
C TRP A 46 12.82 -39.79 -20.70
N GLU A 47 13.91 -40.39 -21.15
CA GLU A 47 15.04 -39.66 -21.72
C GLU A 47 14.65 -38.91 -22.99
N ARG A 48 13.88 -39.53 -23.88
CA ARG A 48 13.37 -38.87 -25.09
C ARG A 48 12.38 -37.75 -24.77
N PHE A 49 11.51 -37.94 -23.78
CA PHE A 49 10.60 -36.91 -23.28
C PHE A 49 11.38 -35.74 -22.67
N ARG A 50 12.34 -36.02 -21.79
CA ARG A 50 13.22 -35.02 -21.17
C ARG A 50 13.96 -34.20 -22.22
N ARG A 51 14.60 -34.87 -23.19
CA ARG A 51 15.27 -34.19 -24.31
C ARG A 51 14.31 -33.30 -25.10
N LYS A 52 13.13 -33.79 -25.48
CA LYS A 52 12.15 -32.96 -26.22
C LYS A 52 11.66 -31.78 -25.40
N LEU A 53 11.38 -31.99 -24.11
CA LEU A 53 10.97 -30.92 -23.19
C LEU A 53 12.08 -29.87 -23.05
N GLN A 54 13.33 -30.31 -22.93
CA GLN A 54 14.49 -29.43 -22.83
C GLN A 54 14.74 -28.67 -24.14
N THR A 55 14.72 -29.34 -25.29
CA THR A 55 14.81 -28.69 -26.60
C THR A 55 13.65 -27.73 -26.82
N HIS A 56 12.42 -28.08 -26.45
CA HIS A 56 11.26 -27.18 -26.53
C HIS A 56 11.47 -25.96 -25.62
N ALA A 57 11.89 -26.16 -24.37
CA ALA A 57 12.19 -25.07 -23.43
C ALA A 57 13.35 -24.18 -23.88
N GLU A 58 14.37 -24.73 -24.55
CA GLU A 58 15.50 -23.98 -25.13
C GLU A 58 15.08 -23.20 -26.39
N THR A 59 14.31 -23.83 -27.28
CA THR A 59 13.81 -23.23 -28.53
C THR A 59 12.81 -22.10 -28.24
N HIS A 60 11.96 -22.29 -27.23
CA HIS A 60 10.93 -21.33 -26.81
C HIS A 60 11.41 -20.52 -25.58
N ARG A 61 12.71 -20.56 -25.25
CA ARG A 61 13.29 -19.79 -24.13
C ARG A 61 13.13 -18.29 -24.34
N ALA A 62 13.20 -17.86 -25.59
CA ALA A 62 12.94 -16.49 -26.02
C ALA A 62 11.44 -16.13 -25.94
N GLU A 63 10.54 -17.11 -26.10
CA GLU A 63 9.09 -16.93 -25.97
C GLU A 63 8.63 -16.96 -24.51
N CYS A 64 9.39 -17.64 -23.64
CA CYS A 64 9.33 -17.51 -22.18
C CYS A 64 9.96 -16.17 -21.78
N THR A 65 9.30 -15.09 -22.18
CA THR A 65 9.56 -13.71 -21.79
C THR A 65 9.30 -13.57 -20.29
N PHE A 66 10.26 -14.01 -19.49
CA PHE A 66 10.28 -13.68 -18.07
C PHE A 66 10.51 -12.18 -17.98
N LYS A 67 9.40 -11.48 -17.75
CA LYS A 67 9.32 -10.05 -17.46
C LYS A 67 10.06 -9.81 -16.15
N CYS A 68 11.26 -9.26 -16.25
CA CYS A 68 12.14 -9.12 -15.09
C CYS A 68 12.29 -7.65 -14.68
N ILE A 69 12.55 -7.44 -13.40
CA ILE A 69 12.99 -6.18 -12.81
C ILE A 69 14.43 -6.41 -12.35
N SER A 70 15.29 -5.38 -12.42
CA SER A 70 16.68 -5.52 -12.00
C SER A 70 16.80 -5.82 -10.51
N GLU A 71 17.86 -6.53 -10.14
CA GLU A 71 18.30 -6.67 -8.75
C GLU A 71 18.48 -5.29 -8.08
N GLY A 72 18.32 -5.25 -6.76
CA GLY A 72 18.38 -4.02 -5.96
C GLY A 72 17.12 -3.17 -6.02
N SER A 73 16.17 -3.48 -6.92
CA SER A 73 14.89 -2.80 -7.00
C SER A 73 14.07 -3.04 -5.73
N LYS A 74 13.46 -1.97 -5.21
CA LYS A 74 12.60 -2.03 -4.02
C LYS A 74 11.21 -2.54 -4.38
N ILE A 75 10.71 -3.51 -3.62
CA ILE A 75 9.35 -4.03 -3.67
C ILE A 75 8.60 -3.51 -2.44
N LEU A 76 7.39 -3.01 -2.67
CA LEU A 76 6.49 -2.59 -1.61
C LEU A 76 5.81 -3.82 -1.00
N MET A 77 6.11 -4.06 0.27
CA MET A 77 5.59 -5.19 1.04
C MET A 77 4.14 -4.91 1.48
N SER A 78 3.38 -5.95 1.85
CA SER A 78 1.97 -5.82 2.27
C SER A 78 1.73 -5.02 3.55
N ASP A 79 2.80 -4.72 4.29
CA ASP A 79 2.85 -3.90 5.49
C ASP A 79 3.34 -2.46 5.22
N TRP A 80 3.44 -2.07 3.94
CA TRP A 80 3.92 -0.76 3.46
C TRP A 80 5.41 -0.48 3.64
N THR A 81 6.18 -1.43 4.15
CA THR A 81 7.65 -1.37 4.14
C THR A 81 8.20 -1.69 2.75
N THR A 82 9.51 -1.49 2.56
CA THR A 82 10.17 -1.92 1.33
C THR A 82 11.27 -2.93 1.59
N LYS A 83 11.39 -3.86 0.65
CA LYS A 83 12.44 -4.88 0.64
C LYS A 83 13.05 -4.94 -0.75
N ASN A 84 14.35 -5.19 -0.87
CA ASN A 84 14.91 -5.42 -2.21
C ASN A 84 14.32 -6.70 -2.80
N ILE A 85 14.10 -6.74 -4.11
CA ILE A 85 13.48 -7.85 -4.82
C ILE A 85 14.23 -9.18 -4.62
N GLU A 86 15.57 -9.14 -4.53
CA GLU A 86 16.40 -10.31 -4.27
C GLU A 86 16.17 -10.89 -2.86
N ASN A 87 15.76 -10.05 -1.91
CA ASN A 87 15.53 -10.43 -0.52
C ASN A 87 14.08 -10.86 -0.24
N VAL A 88 13.13 -10.57 -1.13
CA VAL A 88 11.75 -11.05 -1.02
C VAL A 88 11.75 -12.58 -1.09
N LEU A 89 11.03 -13.26 -0.21
CA LEU A 89 10.97 -14.72 -0.12
C LEU A 89 9.63 -15.26 -0.66
N VAL A 90 9.64 -16.49 -1.17
CA VAL A 90 8.40 -17.20 -1.53
C VAL A 90 7.55 -17.38 -0.28
N GLY A 91 6.28 -17.02 -0.38
CA GLY A 91 5.32 -17.04 0.71
C GLY A 91 5.11 -15.71 1.43
N GLU A 92 6.01 -14.73 1.26
CA GLU A 92 5.79 -13.37 1.75
C GLU A 92 4.65 -12.68 0.99
N GLU A 93 4.06 -11.65 1.59
CA GLU A 93 2.99 -10.84 0.99
C GLU A 93 3.51 -9.47 0.56
N ILE A 94 3.21 -9.11 -0.69
CA ILE A 94 3.54 -7.82 -1.31
C ILE A 94 2.27 -7.05 -1.67
N LEU A 95 2.38 -5.75 -1.93
CA LEU A 95 1.28 -4.99 -2.54
C LEU A 95 1.36 -5.12 -4.07
N GLY A 96 0.30 -5.68 -4.65
CA GLY A 96 0.08 -5.73 -6.08
C GLY A 96 -1.12 -4.89 -6.48
N VAL A 97 -1.42 -4.86 -7.78
CA VAL A 97 -2.62 -4.21 -8.32
C VAL A 97 -3.50 -5.24 -9.02
N LYS A 98 -4.81 -5.13 -8.84
CA LYS A 98 -5.80 -5.98 -9.49
C LYS A 98 -6.78 -5.11 -10.25
N LYS A 99 -7.09 -5.49 -11.50
CA LYS A 99 -8.10 -4.80 -12.29
C LYS A 99 -9.48 -5.05 -11.68
N THR A 100 -10.24 -3.98 -11.44
CA THR A 100 -11.61 -4.06 -10.96
C THR A 100 -12.58 -3.93 -12.14
N THR A 101 -13.65 -4.72 -12.10
CA THR A 101 -14.77 -4.61 -13.05
C THR A 101 -15.88 -3.69 -12.51
N LYS A 102 -15.69 -3.09 -11.33
CA LYS A 102 -16.69 -2.23 -10.69
C LYS A 102 -16.76 -0.88 -11.40
N GLY A 103 -17.92 -0.56 -11.97
CA GLY A 103 -18.21 0.71 -12.64
C GLY A 103 -17.94 0.69 -14.15
N GLN A 104 -18.46 1.71 -14.84
CA GLN A 104 -18.44 1.82 -16.31
C GLN A 104 -17.02 2.01 -16.90
N TYR A 105 -16.00 2.23 -16.06
CA TYR A 105 -14.66 2.63 -16.50
C TYR A 105 -13.52 1.69 -16.09
N GLY A 106 -13.77 0.62 -15.34
CA GLY A 106 -12.75 -0.39 -14.93
C GLY A 106 -11.52 0.19 -14.23
N GLY A 107 -11.44 0.07 -12.91
CA GLY A 107 -10.33 0.60 -12.12
C GLY A 107 -9.21 -0.41 -11.86
N TYR A 108 -8.24 0.00 -11.03
CA TYR A 108 -7.32 -0.92 -10.35
C TYR A 108 -7.46 -0.72 -8.84
N GLU A 109 -7.38 -1.80 -8.09
CA GLU A 109 -7.32 -1.80 -6.63
C GLU A 109 -5.96 -2.33 -6.18
N ILE A 110 -5.43 -1.75 -5.11
CA ILE A 110 -4.24 -2.31 -4.44
C ILE A 110 -4.71 -3.53 -3.64
N VAL A 111 -4.02 -4.65 -3.81
CA VAL A 111 -4.32 -5.91 -3.13
C VAL A 111 -3.06 -6.52 -2.57
N LYS A 112 -3.19 -7.21 -1.43
CA LYS A 112 -2.14 -8.08 -0.93
C LYS A 112 -2.01 -9.29 -1.86
N GLN A 113 -0.79 -9.63 -2.24
CA GLN A 113 -0.49 -10.78 -3.08
C GLN A 113 0.64 -11.60 -2.46
N LYS A 114 0.45 -12.91 -2.39
CA LYS A 114 1.47 -13.84 -1.92
C LYS A 114 2.47 -14.12 -3.04
N VAL A 115 3.76 -14.06 -2.72
CA VAL A 115 4.84 -14.41 -3.65
C VAL A 115 4.84 -15.93 -3.85
N LEU A 116 4.44 -16.37 -5.04
CA LEU A 116 4.32 -17.81 -5.34
C LEU A 116 5.63 -18.43 -5.81
N ASN A 117 6.46 -17.66 -6.52
CA ASN A 117 7.73 -18.12 -7.06
C ASN A 117 8.68 -16.94 -7.32
N LYS A 118 9.98 -17.23 -7.44
CA LYS A 118 11.02 -16.30 -7.89
C LYS A 118 11.76 -16.91 -9.06
N ASN A 119 11.83 -16.16 -10.16
CA ASN A 119 12.56 -16.58 -11.35
C ASN A 119 13.75 -15.66 -11.58
N PHE A 120 14.96 -16.23 -11.65
CA PHE A 120 16.14 -15.52 -12.11
C PHE A 120 16.45 -15.96 -13.54
N SER A 121 16.44 -15.00 -14.47
CA SER A 121 16.63 -15.28 -15.89
C SER A 121 18.00 -14.86 -16.41
N GLY A 122 19.00 -14.73 -15.54
CA GLY A 122 20.34 -14.30 -15.90
C GLY A 122 20.42 -12.83 -16.29
N ILE A 123 21.49 -12.49 -17.03
CA ILE A 123 21.74 -11.16 -17.56
C ILE A 123 20.83 -10.94 -18.78
N LYS A 124 20.07 -9.84 -18.79
CA LYS A 124 19.18 -9.43 -19.88
C LYS A 124 19.42 -7.98 -20.25
N GLU A 125 19.04 -7.62 -21.46
CA GLU A 125 18.89 -6.21 -21.84
C GLU A 125 17.79 -5.57 -20.98
N VAL A 126 18.06 -4.35 -20.52
CA VAL A 126 17.14 -3.58 -19.68
C VAL A 126 16.98 -2.17 -20.25
N ILE A 127 15.81 -1.60 -20.02
CA ILE A 127 15.56 -0.18 -20.22
C ILE A 127 15.38 0.51 -18.88
N LYS A 128 15.74 1.79 -18.83
CA LYS A 128 15.56 2.65 -17.67
C LYS A 128 14.32 3.51 -17.86
N ILE A 129 13.32 3.30 -17.02
CA ILE A 129 12.19 4.22 -16.91
C ILE A 129 12.47 5.14 -15.73
N SER A 130 12.47 6.44 -15.99
CA SER A 130 12.74 7.46 -14.98
C SER A 130 11.55 8.40 -14.87
N THR A 131 11.16 8.71 -13.64
CA THR A 131 10.32 9.85 -13.30
C THR A 131 11.20 10.94 -12.72
N GLN A 132 10.63 12.08 -12.28
CA GLN A 132 11.42 13.21 -11.77
C GLN A 132 12.38 12.81 -10.64
N ASN A 133 11.95 11.88 -9.77
CA ASN A 133 12.69 11.56 -8.54
C ASN A 133 13.04 10.07 -8.40
N LYS A 134 12.62 9.21 -9.33
CA LYS A 134 12.79 7.76 -9.22
C LYS A 134 13.16 7.15 -10.57
N SER A 135 13.83 6.01 -10.55
CA SER A 135 14.07 5.23 -11.76
C SER A 135 13.98 3.74 -11.49
N LEU A 136 13.52 3.00 -12.49
CA LEU A 136 13.41 1.55 -12.47
C LEU A 136 14.11 0.97 -13.70
N LEU A 137 14.90 -0.08 -13.50
CA LEU A 137 15.52 -0.86 -14.56
C LEU A 137 14.75 -2.18 -14.71
N LEU A 138 14.32 -2.47 -15.93
CA LEU A 138 13.46 -3.64 -16.21
C LEU A 138 13.57 -4.04 -17.68
N THR A 139 13.12 -5.24 -18.00
CA THR A 139 13.13 -5.72 -19.40
C THR A 139 12.10 -4.94 -20.26
N PRO A 140 12.35 -4.74 -21.57
CA PRO A 140 11.48 -3.95 -22.45
C PRO A 140 10.00 -4.38 -22.47
N ASP A 141 9.76 -5.67 -22.29
CA ASP A 141 8.46 -6.38 -22.30
C ASP A 141 7.76 -6.42 -20.92
N HIS A 142 8.38 -5.86 -19.88
CA HIS A 142 7.77 -5.82 -18.56
C HIS A 142 6.53 -4.91 -18.59
N LYS A 143 5.42 -5.39 -18.02
CA LYS A 143 4.18 -4.60 -18.00
C LYS A 143 4.20 -3.59 -16.88
N ILE A 144 4.00 -2.31 -17.21
CA ILE A 144 3.89 -1.22 -16.25
C ILE A 144 2.52 -0.57 -16.37
N LEU A 145 1.98 -0.19 -15.23
CA LEU A 145 0.75 0.56 -15.13
C LEU A 145 1.01 2.03 -15.49
N THR A 146 0.42 2.49 -16.60
CA THR A 146 0.61 3.85 -17.12
C THR A 146 -0.73 4.55 -17.30
N ASN A 147 -0.73 5.86 -17.15
CA ASN A 147 -1.89 6.69 -17.47
C ASN A 147 -1.76 7.20 -18.92
N THR A 148 -2.82 7.05 -19.71
CA THR A 148 -2.84 7.58 -21.09
C THR A 148 -3.03 9.10 -21.09
N LYS A 149 -2.43 9.79 -22.08
CA LYS A 149 -2.56 11.25 -22.23
C LYS A 149 -3.98 11.73 -22.58
N CYS A 150 -4.97 10.85 -22.66
CA CYS A 150 -6.32 11.21 -23.08
C CYS A 150 -7.08 11.91 -21.94
N LYS A 151 -7.99 12.84 -22.28
CA LYS A 151 -8.81 13.63 -21.32
C LYS A 151 -9.59 12.81 -20.29
N ARG A 152 -9.73 11.51 -20.51
CA ARG A 152 -10.22 10.53 -19.55
C ARG A 152 -9.03 9.66 -19.19
N SER A 153 -8.36 9.96 -18.08
CA SER A 153 -7.22 9.22 -17.53
C SER A 153 -7.54 7.73 -17.42
N THR A 154 -7.29 6.95 -18.48
CA THR A 154 -7.41 5.50 -18.43
C THR A 154 -6.06 4.93 -18.08
N VAL A 155 -6.05 4.19 -16.98
CA VAL A 155 -4.87 3.49 -16.50
C VAL A 155 -4.80 2.14 -17.21
N LEU A 156 -3.66 1.81 -17.82
CA LEU A 156 -3.49 0.59 -18.61
C LEU A 156 -2.10 -0.01 -18.40
N PHE A 157 -2.03 -1.34 -18.40
CA PHE A 157 -0.75 -2.04 -18.49
C PHE A 157 -0.19 -1.94 -19.90
N ARG A 158 1.02 -1.40 -20.04
CA ARG A 158 1.79 -1.32 -21.29
C ARG A 158 3.14 -1.97 -21.09
N ASP A 159 3.75 -2.45 -22.18
CA ASP A 159 5.17 -2.81 -22.13
C ASP A 159 5.99 -1.56 -21.82
N ALA A 160 7.10 -1.77 -21.14
CA ALA A 160 7.97 -0.72 -20.68
C ALA A 160 8.51 0.14 -21.84
N GLU A 161 8.88 -0.48 -22.95
CA GLU A 161 9.32 0.22 -24.16
C GLU A 161 8.22 1.09 -24.77
N ASN A 162 6.95 0.74 -24.55
CA ASN A 162 5.79 1.48 -25.02
C ASN A 162 5.27 2.50 -24.00
N SER A 163 6.00 2.69 -22.91
CA SER A 163 5.62 3.55 -21.79
C SER A 163 6.30 4.92 -21.83
N PHE A 164 7.30 5.14 -22.69
CA PHE A 164 8.00 6.42 -22.79
C PHE A 164 7.06 7.60 -23.08
N GLY A 165 7.22 8.68 -22.31
CA GLY A 165 6.39 9.88 -22.41
C GLY A 165 4.99 9.76 -21.79
N ASN A 166 4.60 8.60 -21.25
CA ASN A 166 3.39 8.47 -20.44
C ASN A 166 3.70 8.76 -18.97
N LYS A 167 2.67 9.16 -18.22
CA LYS A 167 2.78 9.24 -16.76
C LYS A 167 2.76 7.81 -16.21
N VAL A 168 3.75 7.49 -15.39
CA VAL A 168 3.89 6.20 -14.72
C VAL A 168 3.35 6.36 -13.32
N ALA A 169 2.51 5.43 -12.88
CA ALA A 169 1.99 5.47 -11.53
C ALA A 169 3.12 5.27 -10.51
N LEU A 170 3.24 6.20 -9.57
CA LEU A 170 4.27 6.16 -8.54
C LEU A 170 3.66 5.88 -7.18
N PHE A 171 4.25 4.92 -6.47
CA PHE A 171 3.97 4.74 -5.05
C PHE A 171 5.15 5.29 -4.25
N ASP A 172 4.84 6.13 -3.27
CA ASP A 172 5.79 6.46 -2.21
C ASP A 172 5.80 5.35 -1.17
N SER A 173 7.00 5.02 -0.72
CA SER A 173 7.25 4.04 0.33
C SER A 173 7.51 4.74 1.64
N ILE A 174 7.03 4.13 2.73
CA ILE A 174 7.38 4.57 4.07
C ILE A 174 8.74 3.94 4.42
N ASN A 175 9.77 4.77 4.62
CA ASN A 175 11.12 4.28 4.93
C ASN A 175 11.27 3.98 6.42
N ASN A 176 10.59 4.73 7.27
CA ASN A 176 10.56 4.59 8.71
C ASN A 176 9.12 4.64 9.22
N LEU A 177 8.57 3.45 9.50
CA LEU A 177 7.19 3.27 9.93
C LEU A 177 6.91 3.91 11.29
N GLU A 178 7.88 3.90 12.21
CA GLU A 178 7.73 4.52 13.53
C GLU A 178 7.58 6.04 13.39
N GLU A 179 8.42 6.67 12.58
CA GLU A 179 8.34 8.11 12.27
C GLU A 179 7.03 8.48 11.57
N TYR A 180 6.61 7.67 10.61
CA TYR A 180 5.31 7.82 9.96
C TYR A 180 4.15 7.78 10.96
N TYR A 181 4.11 6.77 11.84
CA TYR A 181 3.04 6.68 12.85
C TYR A 181 3.11 7.78 13.91
N LYS A 182 4.30 8.29 14.28
CA LYS A 182 4.42 9.50 15.12
C LYS A 182 3.74 10.68 14.44
N GLY A 183 4.02 10.85 13.15
CA GLY A 183 3.34 11.79 12.27
C GLY A 183 1.83 11.64 12.34
N CYS A 184 1.32 10.43 12.07
CA CYS A 184 -0.11 10.12 12.09
C CYS A 184 -0.76 10.50 13.42
N LEU A 185 -0.16 10.13 14.54
CA LEU A 185 -0.70 10.47 15.87
C LEU A 185 -0.77 11.98 16.08
N ILE A 186 0.28 12.73 15.72
CA ILE A 186 0.29 14.20 15.86
C ILE A 186 -0.71 14.86 14.92
N GLY A 187 -0.79 14.41 13.67
CA GLY A 187 -1.77 14.90 12.70
C GLY A 187 -3.21 14.71 13.19
N LEU A 188 -3.50 13.54 13.75
CA LEU A 188 -4.81 13.19 14.29
C LEU A 188 -5.17 14.00 15.57
N ILE A 189 -4.18 14.25 16.44
CA ILE A 189 -4.36 15.14 17.59
C ILE A 189 -4.57 16.59 17.14
N ASP A 190 -3.88 17.04 16.08
CA ASP A 190 -4.03 18.41 15.58
C ASP A 190 -5.29 18.61 14.73
N SER A 191 -5.91 17.58 14.16
CA SER A 191 -7.24 17.67 13.53
C SER A 191 -8.34 17.63 14.59
N ASP A 192 -8.59 16.44 15.13
CA ASP A 192 -9.73 16.08 15.99
C ASP A 192 -9.41 16.14 17.50
N GLY A 193 -8.19 16.51 17.85
CA GLY A 193 -7.76 16.56 19.24
C GLY A 193 -7.88 17.92 19.90
N HIS A 194 -7.87 17.87 21.23
CA HIS A 194 -7.87 19.03 22.11
C HIS A 194 -6.76 18.90 23.14
N LYS A 195 -5.93 19.94 23.25
CA LYS A 195 -5.03 20.17 24.37
C LYS A 195 -5.73 21.06 25.38
N SER A 196 -6.17 20.46 26.49
CA SER A 196 -6.79 21.20 27.59
C SER A 196 -5.75 21.48 28.68
N PHE A 197 -5.91 22.61 29.36
CA PHE A 197 -5.14 22.97 30.55
C PHE A 197 -6.12 22.89 31.71
N PRO A 198 -6.13 21.77 32.46
CA PRO A 198 -7.00 21.64 33.62
C PRO A 198 -6.82 22.84 34.53
N LYS A 199 -7.92 23.41 35.01
CA LYS A 199 -7.93 24.46 36.01
C LYS A 199 -8.59 23.90 37.25
N ASP A 200 -8.01 24.18 38.39
CA ASP A 200 -8.67 23.98 39.67
C ASP A 200 -9.22 25.33 40.13
N SER A 201 -10.54 25.44 40.26
CA SER A 201 -11.20 26.65 40.73
C SER A 201 -10.79 27.02 42.15
N LYS A 202 -10.34 26.06 42.96
CA LYS A 202 -9.83 26.27 44.32
C LYS A 202 -8.35 26.63 44.35
N HIS A 203 -7.60 26.28 43.30
CA HIS A 203 -6.15 26.47 43.23
C HIS A 203 -5.74 27.14 41.91
N LEU A 204 -6.17 28.38 41.71
CA LEU A 204 -5.94 29.16 40.48
C LEU A 204 -4.45 29.31 40.10
N ASN A 205 -3.55 29.23 41.08
CA ASN A 205 -2.11 29.39 40.86
C ASN A 205 -1.39 28.07 40.51
N TRP A 206 -2.08 26.92 40.54
CA TRP A 206 -1.46 25.64 40.23
C TRP A 206 -1.30 25.45 38.71
N LYS A 207 -0.10 25.06 38.30
CA LYS A 207 0.22 24.72 36.91
C LYS A 207 -0.03 23.24 36.68
N PHE A 208 -1.17 22.89 36.10
CA PHE A 208 -1.48 21.52 35.73
C PHE A 208 -0.76 21.11 34.44
N THR A 209 -0.41 19.83 34.36
CA THR A 209 0.10 19.24 33.11
C THR A 209 -1.02 19.26 32.08
N PRO A 210 -0.77 19.74 30.83
CA PRO A 210 -1.78 19.71 29.79
C PRO A 210 -2.29 18.29 29.53
N LEU A 211 -3.58 18.15 29.26
CA LEU A 211 -4.22 16.89 28.90
C LEU A 211 -4.58 16.91 27.42
N TYR A 212 -4.15 15.86 26.71
CA TYR A 212 -4.55 15.61 25.34
C TYR A 212 -5.78 14.71 25.30
N SER A 213 -6.70 15.02 24.39
CA SER A 213 -7.83 14.16 24.07
C SER A 213 -8.07 14.16 22.57
N VAL A 214 -8.59 13.06 22.03
CA VAL A 214 -8.98 12.92 20.61
C VAL A 214 -10.45 12.52 20.55
N TYR A 215 -11.22 13.14 19.66
CA TYR A 215 -12.65 12.86 19.46
C TYR A 215 -12.82 12.21 18.09
N GLN A 216 -13.28 10.97 18.02
CA GLN A 216 -13.45 10.28 16.74
C GLN A 216 -14.82 9.61 16.64
N SER A 217 -15.46 9.78 15.49
CA SER A 217 -16.80 9.25 15.21
C SER A 217 -16.84 8.22 14.09
N VAL A 218 -15.85 8.24 13.18
CA VAL A 218 -15.83 7.38 11.99
C VAL A 218 -14.74 6.30 12.11
N ASP A 219 -13.51 6.69 12.44
CA ASP A 219 -12.35 5.80 12.41
C ASP A 219 -11.70 5.64 13.80
N LYS A 220 -12.45 4.99 14.69
CA LYS A 220 -12.08 4.81 16.11
C LYS A 220 -10.88 3.86 16.24
N GLU A 221 -10.83 2.88 15.38
CA GLU A 221 -9.82 1.83 15.29
C GLU A 221 -8.44 2.42 14.99
N SER A 222 -8.34 3.43 14.10
CA SER A 222 -7.08 4.12 13.85
C SER A 222 -6.53 4.85 15.08
N VAL A 223 -7.39 5.45 15.91
CA VAL A 223 -6.95 6.10 17.16
C VAL A 223 -6.38 5.07 18.12
N GLU A 224 -7.09 3.96 18.32
CA GLU A 224 -6.70 2.88 19.23
C GLU A 224 -5.40 2.23 18.77
N PHE A 225 -5.30 1.89 17.49
CA PHE A 225 -4.09 1.35 16.88
C PHE A 225 -2.87 2.24 17.15
N LEU A 226 -2.96 3.55 16.89
CA LEU A 226 -1.82 4.46 17.08
C LEU A 226 -1.43 4.58 18.56
N LEU A 227 -2.41 4.68 19.47
CA LEU A 227 -2.12 4.78 20.90
C LEU A 227 -1.51 3.47 21.44
N ASP A 228 -2.02 2.31 21.01
CA ASP A 228 -1.52 1.00 21.41
C ASP A 228 -0.13 0.73 20.83
N TYR A 229 0.12 1.10 19.57
CA TYR A 229 1.42 0.98 18.91
C TYR A 229 2.53 1.69 19.70
N PHE A 230 2.25 2.89 20.22
CA PHE A 230 3.20 3.65 21.05
C PHE A 230 3.10 3.33 22.55
N ASN A 231 2.30 2.34 22.94
CA ASN A 231 2.05 1.98 24.34
C ASN A 231 1.65 3.19 25.21
N ILE A 232 0.80 4.06 24.65
CA ILE A 232 0.26 5.26 25.29
C ILE A 232 -1.04 4.87 25.99
N LYS A 233 -1.05 4.94 27.33
CA LYS A 233 -2.28 4.68 28.09
C LYS A 233 -3.29 5.82 27.92
N TYR A 234 -4.53 5.44 27.63
CA TYR A 234 -5.68 6.33 27.51
C TYR A 234 -6.89 5.77 28.25
N SER A 235 -7.92 6.60 28.43
CA SER A 235 -9.27 6.14 28.78
C SER A 235 -10.23 6.50 27.64
N LYS A 236 -11.09 5.55 27.27
CA LYS A 236 -12.09 5.70 26.22
C LYS A 236 -13.47 5.93 26.84
N HIS A 237 -14.19 6.92 26.33
CA HIS A 237 -15.55 7.25 26.78
C HIS A 237 -16.43 7.49 25.55
N GLU A 238 -17.64 6.95 25.55
CA GLU A 238 -18.63 7.28 24.51
C GLU A 238 -19.35 8.58 24.89
N ARG A 239 -19.48 9.49 23.93
CA ARG A 239 -20.21 10.75 24.07
C ARG A 239 -21.08 11.02 22.85
N ILE A 240 -22.10 11.85 23.02
CA ILE A 240 -22.86 12.40 21.90
C ILE A 240 -22.18 13.71 21.50
N HIS A 241 -21.69 13.80 20.27
CA HIS A 241 -21.07 15.04 19.79
C HIS A 241 -22.14 16.12 19.63
N GLY A 242 -21.97 17.25 20.34
CA GLY A 242 -23.03 18.24 20.54
C GLY A 242 -23.68 18.79 19.27
N TYR A 243 -22.92 18.93 18.17
CA TYR A 243 -23.45 19.46 16.91
C TYR A 243 -24.10 18.42 16.01
N SER A 244 -23.50 17.23 15.90
CA SER A 244 -23.99 16.19 14.98
C SER A 244 -25.03 15.28 15.63
N LYS A 245 -25.15 15.31 16.96
CA LYS A 245 -25.88 14.32 17.77
C LYS A 245 -25.47 12.87 17.47
N LYS A 246 -24.31 12.65 16.83
CA LYS A 246 -23.78 11.33 16.55
C LYS A 246 -22.95 10.84 17.74
N PRO A 247 -22.97 9.53 18.02
CA PRO A 247 -22.04 8.95 18.97
C PRO A 247 -20.59 9.16 18.50
N CYS A 248 -19.72 9.46 19.44
CA CYS A 248 -18.31 9.75 19.24
C CYS A 248 -17.53 9.19 20.43
N SER A 249 -16.43 8.50 20.16
CA SER A 249 -15.50 8.04 21.18
C SER A 249 -14.52 9.16 21.50
N VAL A 250 -14.32 9.39 22.79
CA VAL A 250 -13.36 10.36 23.31
C VAL A 250 -12.25 9.61 24.03
N TYR A 251 -11.03 9.86 23.57
CA TYR A 251 -9.82 9.20 24.06
C TYR A 251 -9.04 10.21 24.90
N TYR A 252 -9.12 10.12 26.23
CA TYR A 252 -8.32 10.95 27.13
C TYR A 252 -6.96 10.31 27.35
N ILE A 253 -5.91 10.94 26.83
CA ILE A 253 -4.55 10.46 26.96
C ILE A 253 -4.02 10.79 28.37
N SER A 254 -3.41 9.81 29.02
CA SER A 254 -2.84 10.01 30.36
C SER A 254 -1.79 11.12 30.34
N SER A 255 -1.87 12.06 31.30
CA SER A 255 -0.96 13.21 31.44
C SER A 255 0.52 12.84 31.49
N LYS A 256 0.85 11.61 31.89
CA LYS A 256 2.24 11.12 31.91
C LYS A 256 2.87 11.05 30.51
N TYR A 257 2.08 10.99 29.44
CA TYR A 257 2.55 10.98 28.05
C TYR A 257 2.56 12.35 27.38
N THR A 258 2.14 13.42 28.07
CA THR A 258 2.11 14.77 27.49
C THR A 258 3.49 15.20 26.98
N ARG A 259 4.56 14.88 27.72
CA ARG A 259 5.94 15.17 27.28
C ARG A 259 6.34 14.37 26.04
N THR A 260 5.90 13.11 25.93
CA THR A 260 6.16 12.26 24.76
C THR A 260 5.47 12.81 23.52
N ILE A 261 4.20 13.20 23.62
CA ILE A 261 3.45 13.83 22.51
C ILE A 261 4.09 15.16 22.10
N ASP A 262 4.43 16.01 23.08
CA ASP A 262 5.12 17.28 22.80
C ASP A 262 6.49 17.05 22.15
N LYS A 263 7.19 15.97 22.48
CA LYS A 263 8.44 15.56 21.84
C LYS A 263 8.20 15.15 20.38
N PHE A 264 7.26 14.26 20.11
CA PHE A 264 6.90 13.84 18.75
C PHE A 264 6.55 15.05 17.86
N LYS A 265 5.80 16.02 18.39
CA LYS A 265 5.46 17.25 17.66
C LYS A 265 6.68 18.10 17.30
N LYS A 266 7.70 18.15 18.17
CA LYS A 266 8.95 18.89 17.90
C LYS A 266 9.82 18.18 16.86
N GLU A 267 9.77 16.85 16.81
CA GLU A 267 10.56 16.01 15.91
C GLU A 267 9.92 15.84 14.53
N LEU A 268 8.74 16.42 14.29
CA LEU A 268 7.96 16.20 13.07
C LEU A 268 8.70 16.53 11.77
N PHE A 269 9.59 17.53 11.78
CA PHE A 269 10.37 17.92 10.60
C PHE A 269 11.69 17.15 10.45
N ASN A 270 11.94 16.14 11.27
CA ASN A 270 13.17 15.34 11.19
C ASN A 270 13.14 14.33 10.03
N SER A 271 11.97 13.98 9.50
CA SER A 271 11.80 13.02 8.41
C SER A 271 10.60 13.36 7.53
N SER A 272 10.72 13.09 6.22
CA SER A 272 9.58 13.16 5.30
C SER A 272 8.47 12.19 5.69
N ASP A 273 8.80 11.03 6.26
CA ASP A 273 7.82 10.03 6.68
C ASP A 273 6.94 10.57 7.81
N SER A 274 7.51 11.30 8.78
CA SER A 274 6.73 11.95 9.84
C SER A 274 5.80 13.02 9.27
N LEU A 275 6.22 13.74 8.22
CA LEU A 275 5.40 14.73 7.54
C LEU A 275 4.25 14.10 6.74
N PHE A 276 4.51 13.02 5.99
CA PHE A 276 3.47 12.25 5.31
C PHE A 276 2.48 11.66 6.31
N GLY A 277 3.00 11.09 7.41
CA GLY A 277 2.19 10.60 8.51
C GLY A 277 1.30 11.69 9.10
N TYR A 278 1.84 12.89 9.33
CA TYR A 278 1.05 14.02 9.81
C TYR A 278 -0.13 14.34 8.89
N ILE A 279 0.09 14.39 7.57
CA ILE A 279 -1.00 14.62 6.60
C ILE A 279 -2.04 13.50 6.69
N THR A 280 -1.61 12.24 6.78
CA THR A 280 -2.52 11.09 6.92
C THR A 280 -3.34 11.18 8.22
N GLY A 281 -2.71 11.46 9.35
CA GLY A 281 -3.41 11.66 10.63
C GLY A 281 -4.42 12.80 10.58
N PHE A 282 -4.04 13.91 9.95
CA PHE A 282 -4.92 15.05 9.78
C PHE A 282 -6.11 14.70 8.88
N TYR A 283 -5.87 13.96 7.80
CA TYR A 283 -6.89 13.46 6.88
C TYR A 283 -7.86 12.47 7.56
N ILE A 284 -7.39 11.60 8.44
CA ILE A 284 -8.27 10.69 9.19
C ILE A 284 -9.32 11.48 9.99
N GLY A 285 -8.93 12.63 10.57
CA GLY A 285 -9.85 13.46 11.34
C GLY A 285 -10.72 14.40 10.49
N ASP A 286 -10.08 15.27 9.71
CA ASP A 286 -10.73 16.38 9.00
C ASP A 286 -10.78 16.18 7.47
N GLY A 287 -10.40 15.00 6.99
CA GLY A 287 -10.29 14.71 5.57
C GLY A 287 -11.58 14.22 4.93
N SER A 288 -11.66 14.39 3.61
CA SER A 288 -12.68 13.77 2.78
C SER A 288 -12.11 13.38 1.42
N TYR A 289 -12.70 12.35 0.80
CA TYR A 289 -12.31 11.89 -0.53
C TYR A 289 -13.45 12.13 -1.52
N SER A 290 -13.18 12.83 -2.61
CA SER A 290 -14.16 13.03 -3.68
C SER A 290 -13.50 13.26 -5.03
N GLY A 291 -13.97 12.56 -6.07
CA GLY A 291 -13.49 12.74 -7.44
C GLY A 291 -11.98 12.53 -7.60
N TYR A 292 -11.43 11.48 -6.97
CA TYR A 292 -9.99 11.14 -7.00
C TYR A 292 -9.09 12.22 -6.40
N LYS A 293 -9.62 12.98 -5.45
CA LYS A 293 -8.87 13.99 -4.71
C LYS A 293 -9.13 13.83 -3.23
N ILE A 294 -8.06 14.03 -2.49
CA ILE A 294 -8.08 14.13 -1.04
C ILE A 294 -8.30 15.61 -0.71
N TYR A 295 -9.28 15.88 0.14
CA TYR A 295 -9.54 17.22 0.64
C TYR A 295 -9.31 17.25 2.14
N ILE A 296 -8.71 18.34 2.62
CA ILE A 296 -8.65 18.71 4.03
C ILE A 296 -9.34 20.06 4.17
N ASP A 297 -10.39 20.10 4.97
CA ASP A 297 -11.13 21.33 5.28
C ASP A 297 -10.73 21.84 6.67
N GLN A 298 -10.39 23.12 6.79
CA GLN A 298 -10.07 23.74 8.08
C GLN A 298 -10.61 25.15 8.25
N SER A 299 -10.93 25.48 9.51
CA SER A 299 -11.38 26.83 9.86
C SER A 299 -10.19 27.77 10.04
N MET A 300 -9.97 28.67 9.07
CA MET A 300 -8.98 29.74 9.19
C MET A 300 -9.27 30.63 10.42
N THR A 301 -10.54 30.87 10.72
CA THR A 301 -10.93 31.70 11.88
C THR A 301 -10.49 31.12 13.23
N LYS A 302 -10.44 29.78 13.36
CA LYS A 302 -10.09 29.12 14.64
C LYS A 302 -8.68 28.52 14.65
N ASN A 303 -8.19 28.11 13.49
CA ASN A 303 -7.04 27.23 13.32
C ASN A 303 -6.03 27.80 12.31
N GLU A 304 -5.93 29.13 12.16
CA GLU A 304 -4.99 29.79 11.23
C GLU A 304 -3.57 29.20 11.30
N ASN A 305 -3.04 29.02 12.52
CA ASN A 305 -1.71 28.42 12.71
C ASN A 305 -1.61 26.99 12.17
N LYS A 306 -2.67 26.18 12.27
CA LYS A 306 -2.69 24.81 11.72
C LYS A 306 -2.73 24.84 10.19
N CYS A 307 -3.46 25.78 9.60
CA CYS A 307 -3.52 25.98 8.16
C CYS A 307 -2.14 26.39 7.59
N LEU A 308 -1.49 27.37 8.20
CA LEU A 308 -0.13 27.78 7.83
C LEU A 308 0.88 26.64 8.00
N PHE A 309 0.70 25.81 9.04
CA PHE A 309 1.53 24.64 9.27
C PHE A 309 1.34 23.56 8.19
N LEU A 310 0.10 23.24 7.80
CA LEU A 310 -0.19 22.32 6.70
C LEU A 310 0.45 22.80 5.39
N GLU A 311 0.31 24.09 5.04
CA GLU A 311 0.94 24.63 3.83
C GLU A 311 2.47 24.56 3.87
N LYS A 312 3.08 24.78 5.04
CA LYS A 312 4.52 24.58 5.21
C LYS A 312 4.90 23.13 4.91
N ILE A 313 4.14 22.16 5.43
CA ILE A 313 4.39 20.74 5.19
C ILE A 313 4.23 20.40 3.70
N PHE A 314 3.16 20.86 3.05
CA PHE A 314 2.94 20.61 1.62
C PHE A 314 4.10 21.14 0.76
N LYS A 315 4.60 22.33 1.07
CA LYS A 315 5.78 22.90 0.40
C LYS A 315 7.04 22.10 0.69
N THR A 316 7.28 21.68 1.94
CA THR A 316 8.44 20.87 2.32
C THR A 316 8.46 19.52 1.60
N LEU A 317 7.29 18.90 1.40
CA LEU A 317 7.14 17.64 0.69
C LEU A 317 7.03 17.80 -0.84
N ASN A 318 7.07 19.04 -1.35
CA ASN A 318 6.86 19.36 -2.77
C ASN A 318 5.56 18.75 -3.34
N LEU A 319 4.48 18.80 -2.55
CA LEU A 319 3.17 18.29 -2.96
C LEU A 319 2.45 19.28 -3.88
N GLU A 320 1.81 18.77 -4.93
CA GLU A 320 0.86 19.56 -5.71
C GLU A 320 -0.49 19.66 -4.97
N TYR A 321 -0.88 20.88 -4.60
CA TYR A 321 -2.16 21.12 -3.93
C TYR A 321 -2.85 22.38 -4.45
N THR A 322 -4.18 22.39 -4.36
CA THR A 322 -5.03 23.56 -4.61
C THR A 322 -5.55 24.12 -3.29
N VAL A 323 -5.75 25.44 -3.25
CA VAL A 323 -6.31 26.13 -2.08
C VAL A 323 -7.59 26.84 -2.50
N ASN A 324 -8.70 26.53 -1.83
CA ASN A 324 -9.97 27.22 -2.04
C ASN A 324 -10.46 27.82 -0.72
N TYR A 325 -10.72 29.12 -0.71
CA TYR A 325 -11.28 29.82 0.44
C TYR A 325 -12.79 29.95 0.28
N TYR A 326 -13.53 29.72 1.35
CA TYR A 326 -14.99 29.86 1.37
C TYR A 326 -15.49 30.23 2.76
N THR A 327 -16.75 30.65 2.85
CA THR A 327 -17.40 30.93 4.13
C THR A 327 -18.34 29.78 4.48
N ASP A 328 -18.16 29.20 5.66
CA ASP A 328 -19.18 28.33 6.23
C ASP A 328 -20.29 29.21 6.82
N TYR A 329 -21.38 29.36 6.06
CA TYR A 329 -22.52 30.18 6.43
C TYR A 329 -23.21 29.72 7.71
N LYS A 330 -23.15 28.42 8.05
CA LYS A 330 -23.80 27.89 9.25
C LYS A 330 -23.14 28.43 10.52
N PHE A 331 -21.83 28.66 10.48
CA PHE A 331 -21.06 29.14 11.63
C PHE A 331 -20.47 30.53 11.44
N ASN A 332 -20.69 31.16 10.29
CA ASN A 332 -20.07 32.41 9.86
C ASN A 332 -18.53 32.39 10.03
N ARG A 333 -17.88 31.32 9.53
CA ARG A 333 -16.42 31.14 9.65
C ARG A 333 -15.77 31.16 8.28
N LYS A 334 -14.57 31.75 8.21
CA LYS A 334 -13.69 31.59 7.06
C LYS A 334 -13.09 30.19 7.10
N MET A 335 -13.24 29.47 6.00
CA MET A 335 -12.74 28.12 5.80
C MET A 335 -11.71 28.11 4.67
N VAL A 336 -10.80 27.16 4.74
CA VAL A 336 -9.89 26.80 3.67
C VAL A 336 -10.05 25.32 3.35
N LYS A 337 -10.14 25.01 2.05
CA LYS A 337 -10.15 23.65 1.50
C LYS A 337 -8.86 23.42 0.74
N TYR A 338 -8.03 22.53 1.26
CA TYR A 338 -6.86 22.03 0.57
C TYR A 338 -7.24 20.82 -0.26
N GLY A 339 -7.16 20.92 -1.59
CA GLY A 339 -7.30 19.76 -2.48
C GLY A 339 -5.92 19.24 -2.83
N ILE A 340 -5.51 18.15 -2.21
CA ILE A 340 -4.27 17.44 -2.51
C ILE A 340 -4.59 16.54 -3.70
N ARG A 341 -3.91 16.76 -4.83
CA ARG A 341 -4.05 15.81 -5.94
C ARG A 341 -3.43 14.51 -5.49
N ASP A 342 -4.15 13.42 -5.68
CA ASP A 342 -3.52 12.10 -5.67
C ASP A 342 -2.34 12.21 -6.64
N ILE A 343 -1.14 11.89 -6.16
CA ILE A 343 0.05 11.91 -7.01
C ILE A 343 -0.13 10.72 -7.94
N ASP A 344 -0.79 10.96 -9.08
CA ASP A 344 -0.98 9.99 -10.16
C ASP A 344 0.34 9.32 -10.54
#